data_AF-A0A965V0H0-F1
#
_entry.id   AF-A0A965V0H0-F1
#
_cell.length_a   1.000
_cell.length_b   1.000
_cell.length_c   1.000
_cell.angle_alpha   90.00
_cell.angle_beta   90.00
_cell.angle_gamma   90.00
#
_symmetry.space_group_name_H-M   'P 1'
#
loop_
_entity.id
_entity.type
_entity.pdbx_description
1 polymer ?
#
loop_
_entity_poly.entity_id
_entity_poly.type
_entity_poly.pdbx_seq_one_letter_code
_entity_poly.pdbx_strand_id
1 'polypeptide(L)' 'MDTLSRLMDISSRLEHLESVAEWIARETVHADAGVSQSGTLICVLADELREAIYALAKDFEESTNPHSDENIH' A
#
# COMPACT_ATOMS: atom_id res chain seq x y z
N MET A 1 -19.92 -0.70 8.76
CA MET A 1 -18.45 -0.81 8.87
C MET A 1 -17.87 0.48 8.33
N ASP A 2 -17.07 1.14 9.15
CA ASP A 2 -16.44 2.43 8.84
C ASP A 2 -15.39 2.27 7.73
N THR A 3 -15.31 3.25 6.82
CA THR A 3 -14.37 3.23 5.68
C THR A 3 -12.92 3.19 6.16
N LEU A 4 -12.61 3.91 7.24
CA LEU A 4 -11.29 3.90 7.87
C LEU A 4 -10.92 2.49 8.36
N SER A 5 -11.85 1.79 9.00
CA SER A 5 -11.63 0.41 9.44
C SER A 5 -11.32 -0.55 8.28
N ARG A 6 -11.93 -0.35 7.10
CA ARG A 6 -11.62 -1.15 5.90
C ARG A 6 -10.24 -0.80 5.32
N LEU A 7 -9.83 0.46 5.36
CA LEU A 7 -8.50 0.89 4.93
C LEU A 7 -7.40 0.31 5.83
N MET A 8 -7.62 0.29 7.14
CA MET A 8 -6.71 -0.33 8.09
C MET A 8 -6.56 -1.84 7.84
N ASP A 9 -7.66 -2.53 7.56
CA ASP A 9 -7.64 -3.96 7.21
C ASP A 9 -6.85 -4.22 5.92
N ILE A 10 -7.07 -3.41 4.87
CA ILE A 10 -6.30 -3.52 3.62
C ILE A 10 -4.80 -3.30 3.86
N SER A 11 -4.45 -2.26 4.62
CA SER A 11 -3.04 -1.95 4.94
C SER A 11 -2.35 -3.09 5.68
N SER A 12 -3.02 -3.68 6.68
CA SER A 12 -2.49 -4.83 7.42
C SER A 12 -2.29 -6.07 6.52
N ARG A 13 -3.19 -6.29 5.56
CA ARG A 13 -3.06 -7.40 4.61
C ARG A 13 -1.91 -7.18 3.62
N LEU A 14 -1.66 -5.93 3.21
CA LEU A 14 -0.50 -5.58 2.38
C LEU A 14 0.81 -5.79 3.14
N GLU A 15 0.87 -5.39 4.41
CA GLU A 15 2.04 -5.64 5.28
C GLU A 15 2.31 -7.14 5.42
N HIS A 16 1.27 -7.96 5.61
CA HIS A 16 1.44 -9.41 5.66
C HIS A 16 1.93 -9.99 4.33
N LEU A 17 1.39 -9.52 3.20
CA LEU A 17 1.81 -9.95 1.87
C LEU A 17 3.30 -9.64 1.62
N GLU A 18 3.71 -8.42 1.96
CA GLU A 18 5.08 -7.94 1.85
C GLU A 18 6.04 -8.81 2.69
N SER A 19 5.68 -9.10 3.95
CA SER A 19 6.49 -9.95 4.83
C SER A 19 6.69 -11.37 4.27
N VAL A 20 5.63 -11.98 3.73
CA VAL A 20 5.71 -13.31 3.11
C VAL A 20 6.56 -13.26 1.84
N ALA A 21 6.40 -12.22 1.02
CA ALA A 21 7.17 -12.04 -0.20
C ALA A 21 8.67 -11.82 0.08
N GLU A 22 9.01 -11.04 1.10
CA GLU A 22 10.38 -10.83 1.55
C GLU A 22 11.01 -12.15 2.03
N TRP A 23 10.26 -12.94 2.80
CA TRP A 23 10.71 -14.27 3.22
C TRP A 23 10.97 -15.19 2.01
N ILE A 24 10.05 -15.25 1.04
CA ILE A 24 10.24 -16.05 -0.19
C ILE A 24 11.48 -15.57 -0.96
N ALA A 25 11.64 -14.25 -1.13
CA ALA A 25 12.76 -13.67 -1.87
C ALA A 25 14.10 -14.09 -1.27
N ARG A 26 14.20 -14.03 0.06
CA ARG A 26 15.39 -14.39 0.84
C ARG A 26 15.70 -15.88 0.79
N GLU A 27 14.70 -16.75 0.97
CA GLU A 27 14.93 -18.20 0.96
C GLU A 27 15.29 -18.74 -0.43
N THR A 28 14.83 -18.08 -1.49
CA THR A 28 15.01 -18.57 -2.86
C THR A 28 16.18 -17.93 -3.62
N VAL A 29 16.88 -16.94 -3.03
CA VAL A 29 17.93 -16.17 -3.71
C VAL A 29 19.07 -17.01 -4.31
N HIS A 30 19.37 -18.17 -3.72
CA HIS A 30 20.39 -19.10 -4.21
C HIS A 30 19.82 -20.37 -4.86
N ALA A 31 18.50 -20.57 -4.83
CA ALA A 31 17.83 -21.76 -5.35
C ALA A 31 17.13 -21.48 -6.69
N ASP A 32 16.45 -20.33 -6.79
CA ASP A 32 15.72 -19.91 -7.99
C ASP A 32 15.67 -18.38 -8.05
N ALA A 33 16.41 -17.82 -9.01
CA ALA A 33 16.47 -16.37 -9.22
C ALA A 33 15.12 -15.78 -9.67
N GLY A 34 14.30 -16.53 -10.41
CA GLY A 34 13.00 -16.07 -10.88
C GLY A 34 12.01 -15.95 -9.73
N VAL A 35 11.98 -16.94 -8.83
CA VAL A 35 11.14 -16.87 -7.61
C VAL A 35 11.62 -15.76 -6.69
N SER A 36 12.94 -15.62 -6.51
CA SER A 36 13.51 -14.58 -5.66
C SER A 36 13.16 -13.17 -6.14
N GLN A 37 13.36 -12.91 -7.44
CA GLN A 37 12.99 -11.65 -8.07
C GLN A 37 11.48 -11.39 -8.02
N SER A 38 10.66 -12.43 -8.15
CA SER A 38 9.21 -12.31 -8.03
C SER A 38 8.80 -11.89 -6.62
N GLY A 39 9.45 -12.45 -5.58
CA GLY A 39 9.25 -12.02 -4.20
C GLY A 39 9.60 -10.55 -4.01
N THR A 40 10.76 -10.11 -4.50
CA THR A 40 11.15 -8.69 -4.47
C THR A 40 10.15 -7.78 -5.18
N LEU A 41 9.65 -8.20 -6.35
CA LEU A 41 8.64 -7.44 -7.10
C LEU A 41 7.34 -7.30 -6.31
N ILE A 42 6.90 -8.36 -5.62
CA ILE A 42 5.70 -8.30 -4.79
C ILE A 42 5.88 -7.28 -3.65
N CYS A 43 7.06 -7.17 -3.04
CA CYS A 43 7.31 -6.14 -2.03
C CYS A 43 7.15 -4.73 -2.61
N VAL A 44 7.74 -4.46 -3.78
CA VAL A 44 7.60 -3.16 -4.46
C VAL A 44 6.14 -2.85 -4.78
N LEU A 45 5.39 -3.82 -5.29
CA LEU A 45 3.97 -3.64 -5.60
C LEU A 45 3.12 -3.42 -4.34
N ALA A 46 3.46 -4.04 -3.20
CA ALA A 46 2.76 -3.82 -1.94
C ALA A 46 2.93 -2.38 -1.45
N ASP A 47 4.14 -1.82 -1.58
CA ASP A 47 4.42 -0.40 -1.29
C ASP A 47 3.66 0.54 -2.23
N GLU A 48 3.74 0.31 -3.55
CA GLU A 48 3.02 1.14 -4.54
C GLU A 48 1.50 1.14 -4.30
N LEU A 49 0.92 -0.02 -3.96
CA LEU A 49 -0.51 -0.11 -3.63
C LEU A 49 -0.84 0.66 -2.35
N ARG A 50 0.02 0.60 -1.34
CA ARG A 50 -0.16 1.33 -0.09
C ARG A 50 -0.14 2.83 -0.33
N GLU A 51 0.82 3.33 -1.11
CA GLU A 51 0.87 4.73 -1.54
C GLU A 51 -0.35 5.15 -2.35
N ALA A 52 -0.79 4.35 -3.32
CA ALA A 52 -1.97 4.63 -4.13
C ALA A 52 -3.25 4.71 -3.27
N ILE A 53 -3.39 3.84 -2.27
CA ILE A 53 -4.52 3.89 -1.32
C ILE A 53 -4.48 5.17 -0.48
N TYR A 54 -3.31 5.58 0.01
CA TYR A 54 -3.16 6.83 0.75
C TYR A 54 -3.49 8.05 -0.10
N ALA A 55 -3.00 8.09 -1.35
CA ALA A 55 -3.32 9.16 -2.30
C ALA A 55 -4.83 9.24 -2.54
N LEU A 56 -5.50 8.12 -2.79
CA LEU A 56 -6.95 8.07 -2.98
C LEU A 56 -7.73 8.55 -1.75
N ALA A 57 -7.29 8.17 -0.54
CA ALA A 57 -7.93 8.62 0.69
C ALA A 57 -7.79 10.14 0.87
N LYS A 58 -6.62 10.68 0.55
CA LYS A 58 -6.34 12.12 0.59
C LYS A 58 -7.17 12.89 -0.44
N ASP A 59 -7.21 12.44 -1.68
CA ASP A 59 -8.03 13.05 -2.74
C ASP A 59 -9.51 13.07 -2.36
N PHE A 60 -9.98 12.01 -1.67
CA PHE A 60 -11.35 11.96 -1.16
C PHE A 60 -11.60 12.98 -0.04
N GLU A 61 -10.68 13.13 0.91
CA GLU A 61 -10.76 14.20 1.93
C GLU A 61 -10.78 15.60 1.30
N GLU A 62 -9.92 15.86 0.32
CA GLU A 62 -9.85 17.16 -0.35
C GLU A 62 -11.12 17.45 -1.17
N SER A 63 -11.65 16.47 -1.89
CA SER A 63 -12.90 16.62 -2.66
C SER A 63 -14.15 16.76 -1.80
N THR A 64 -14.13 16.25 -0.57
CA THR A 64 -15.23 16.39 0.39
C THR A 64 -15.17 17.66 1.22
N ASN A 65 -14.06 18.42 1.17
CA ASN A 65 -13.90 19.68 1.89
C ASN A 65 -13.53 20.89 0.98
N PRO A 66 -14.40 21.31 0.03
CA PRO A 66 -14.09 22.37 -0.92
C PRO A 66 -14.09 23.83 -0.39
N HIS A 67 -14.22 24.06 0.93
CA HIS A 67 -14.54 25.41 1.49
C HIS A 67 -13.47 26.05 2.40
N SER A 68 -12.21 25.58 2.43
CA SER A 68 -11.19 26.23 3.27
C SER A 68 -10.54 27.47 2.65
N ASP A 69 -10.71 27.73 1.35
CA ASP A 69 -9.89 28.73 0.63
C ASP A 69 -10.62 30.05 0.30
N GLU A 70 -11.91 30.21 0.65
CA GLU A 70 -12.66 31.46 0.35
C GLU A 70 -12.65 32.54 1.45
N ASN A 71 -11.87 32.38 2.53
CA ASN A 71 -11.81 33.38 3.63
C ASN A 71 -10.42 33.97 3.87
N ILE A 72 -9.76 34.44 2.81
CA ILE A 72 -8.69 35.43 2.94
C ILE A 72 -9.15 36.69 2.20
N HIS A 73 -9.91 37.49 2.94
CA HIS A 73 -10.29 38.86 2.57
C HIS A 73 -9.16 39.83 2.92
#